data_AF-A0A557WGW5-F1
#
_entry.id   AF-A0A557WGW5-F1
#
_cell.length_a   1.000
_cell.length_b   1.000
_cell.length_c   1.000
_cell.angle_alpha   90.00
_cell.angle_beta   90.00
_cell.angle_gamma   90.00
#
_symmetry.space_group_name_H-M   'P 1'
#
loop_
_entity.id
_entity.type
_entity.pdbx_description
1 polymer ?
#
loop_
_entity_poly.entity_id
_entity_poly.type
_entity_poly.pdbx_seq_one_letter_code
_entity_poly.pdbx_strand_id
1 'polypeptide(L)' 'MKLEFARFLAPTEFLDWKHDAVQQFTESATRNAIDSVDKACRIFTAVRDSIWYDPYSVS' A
#
# COMPACT_ATOMS: atom_id res chain seq x y z
N MET A 1 8.95 22.00 -7.83
CA MET A 1 9.44 20.64 -7.51
C MET A 1 8.36 19.66 -7.05
N LYS A 2 7.32 20.06 -6.29
CA LYS A 2 6.24 19.13 -5.89
C LYS A 2 5.30 18.66 -7.01
N LEU A 3 5.05 19.48 -8.05
CA LEU A 3 4.12 19.14 -9.13
C LEU A 3 4.62 18.00 -10.05
N GLU A 4 5.93 17.90 -10.30
CA GLU A 4 6.51 16.84 -11.14
C GLU A 4 6.26 15.43 -10.57
N PHE A 5 6.11 15.31 -9.25
CA PHE A 5 5.86 14.03 -8.60
C PHE A 5 4.39 13.60 -8.63
N ALA A 6 3.46 14.51 -8.95
CA ALA A 6 2.03 14.21 -8.96
C ALA A 6 1.70 13.06 -9.92
N ARG A 7 2.40 12.96 -11.06
CA ARG A 7 2.24 11.84 -12.02
C ARG A 7 2.63 10.48 -11.44
N PHE A 8 3.57 10.47 -10.48
CA PHE A 8 4.03 9.24 -9.84
C PHE A 8 3.19 8.86 -8.61
N LEU A 9 2.31 9.75 -8.17
CA LEU A 9 1.36 9.51 -7.08
C LEU A 9 -0.06 9.23 -7.60
N ALA A 10 -0.30 9.43 -8.90
CA ALA A 10 -1.57 9.08 -9.52
C ALA A 10 -1.76 7.55 -9.52
N PRO A 11 -2.98 7.05 -9.23
CA PRO A 11 -3.29 5.63 -9.39
C PRO A 11 -3.14 5.22 -10.86
N THR A 12 -2.81 3.96 -11.09
CA THR A 12 -2.66 3.38 -12.43
C THR A 12 -3.56 2.16 -12.58
N GLU A 13 -3.65 1.62 -13.80
CA GLU A 13 -4.40 0.39 -14.09
C GLU A 13 -4.00 -0.79 -13.18
N PHE A 14 -2.70 -0.93 -12.88
CA PHE A 14 -2.18 -2.03 -12.07
C PHE A 14 -2.05 -1.68 -10.58
N LEU A 15 -2.03 -0.39 -10.24
CA LEU A 15 -1.86 0.08 -8.88
C LEU A 15 -2.94 1.13 -8.54
N ASP A 16 -4.13 0.63 -8.25
CA ASP A 16 -5.23 1.44 -7.74
C ASP A 16 -5.24 1.43 -6.20
N TRP A 17 -4.43 2.31 -5.62
CA TRP A 17 -4.39 2.49 -4.17
C TRP A 17 -5.64 3.19 -3.61
N LYS A 18 -6.53 3.73 -4.46
CA LYS A 18 -7.78 4.38 -4.01
C LYS A 18 -8.89 3.38 -3.73
N HIS A 19 -8.74 2.12 -4.13
CA HIS A 19 -9.69 1.07 -3.84
C HIS A 19 -9.92 0.94 -2.32
N ASP A 20 -11.19 0.84 -1.90
CA ASP A 20 -11.58 0.88 -0.47
C ASP A 20 -10.83 -0.15 0.38
N ALA A 21 -10.67 -1.37 -0.14
CA ALA A 21 -9.90 -2.42 0.54
C ALA A 21 -8.43 -2.03 0.80
N VAL A 22 -7.79 -1.34 -0.15
CA VAL A 22 -6.41 -0.88 0.00
C VAL A 22 -6.34 0.26 1.01
N GLN A 23 -7.28 1.21 0.96
CA GLN A 23 -7.37 2.31 1.94
C GLN A 23 -7.52 1.76 3.36
N GLN A 24 -8.49 0.89 3.60
CA GLN A 24 -8.74 0.29 4.92
C GLN A 24 -7.53 -0.51 5.43
N PHE A 25 -6.89 -1.28 4.56
CA PHE A 25 -5.68 -2.02 4.91
C PHE A 25 -4.55 -1.06 5.33
N THR A 26 -4.31 -0.02 4.53
CA THR A 26 -3.23 0.94 4.75
C THR A 26 -3.46 1.79 6.00
N GLU A 27 -4.70 2.21 6.24
CA GLU A 27 -5.10 2.92 7.47
C GLU A 27 -4.90 2.06 8.72
N SER A 28 -5.26 0.77 8.64
CA SER A 28 -5.04 -0.18 9.73
C SER A 28 -3.54 -0.37 10.02
N ALA A 29 -2.74 -0.61 8.97
CA ALA A 29 -1.31 -0.86 9.08
C ALA A 29 -0.51 0.37 9.57
N THR A 30 -0.94 1.57 9.20
CA THR A 30 -0.24 2.82 9.54
C THR A 30 -0.75 3.52 10.80
N ARG A 31 -1.70 2.90 11.52
CA ARG A 31 -2.27 3.46 12.74
C ARG A 31 -1.16 3.77 13.76
N ASN A 32 -1.19 5.00 14.29
CA ASN A 32 -0.20 5.52 15.25
C ASN A 32 1.25 5.58 14.72
N ALA A 33 1.46 5.56 13.41
CA ALA A 33 2.79 5.77 12.84
C ALA A 33 3.26 7.21 13.07
N ILE A 34 4.53 7.38 13.40
CA ILE A 34 5.08 8.66 13.87
C ILE A 34 5.57 9.57 12.75
N ASP A 35 5.97 9.00 11.61
CA ASP A 35 6.41 9.73 10.43
C ASP A 35 6.16 8.93 9.12
N SER A 36 6.56 9.48 7.98
CA SER A 36 6.39 8.83 6.68
C SER A 36 7.25 7.58 6.48
N VAL A 37 8.40 7.50 7.16
CA VAL A 37 9.31 6.35 7.06
C VAL A 37 8.73 5.17 7.86
N ASP A 38 8.26 5.42 9.08
CA ASP A 38 7.57 4.43 9.91
C ASP A 38 6.33 3.89 9.20
N LYS A 39 5.54 4.75 8.55
CA LYS A 39 4.41 4.32 7.70
C LYS A 39 4.85 3.34 6.60
N ALA A 40 5.91 3.67 5.86
CA ALA A 40 6.41 2.82 4.78
C ALA A 40 6.88 1.46 5.30
N CYS A 41 7.66 1.45 6.39
CA CYS A 41 8.10 0.21 7.05
C CYS A 41 6.93 -0.67 7.48
N ARG A 42 5.91 -0.08 8.11
CA ARG A 42 4.73 -0.82 8.59
C ARG A 42 3.89 -1.39 7.46
N ILE A 43 3.66 -0.64 6.39
CA ILE A 43 2.93 -1.13 5.21
C ILE A 43 3.68 -2.32 4.61
N PHE A 44 5.01 -2.22 4.47
CA PHE A 44 5.83 -3.31 3.95
C PHE A 44 5.69 -4.58 4.80
N THR A 45 5.85 -4.46 6.12
CA THR A 45 5.70 -5.59 7.04
C THR A 45 4.29 -6.17 7.01
N ALA A 46 3.25 -5.34 6.99
CA ALA A 46 1.86 -5.79 6.94
C ALA A 46 1.56 -6.60 5.66
N VAL A 47 2.03 -6.14 4.50
CA VAL A 47 1.88 -6.87 3.23
C VAL A 47 2.61 -8.21 3.28
N ARG A 48 3.88 -8.19 3.69
CA ARG A 48 4.72 -9.40 3.80
C ARG A 48 4.07 -10.47 4.70
N ASP A 49 3.46 -10.03 5.80
CA ASP A 49 2.95 -10.95 6.82
C ASP A 49 1.51 -11.40 6.52
N SER A 50 0.73 -10.60 5.78
CA SER A 50 -0.71 -10.85 5.57
C SER A 50 -1.07 -11.37 4.18
N ILE A 51 -0.25 -11.09 3.16
CA ILE A 51 -0.54 -11.46 1.77
C ILE A 51 0.37 -12.62 1.37
N TRP A 52 -0.22 -13.81 1.34
CA TRP A 52 0.42 -15.00 0.82
C TRP A 52 0.17 -15.10 -0.68
N TYR A 53 1.24 -15.23 -1.44
CA TYR A 53 1.15 -15.67 -2.82
C TYR A 53 1.02 -17.19 -2.82
N ASP A 54 -0.17 -17.69 -3.15
CA ASP A 54 -0.36 -19.11 -3.42
C ASP A 54 -0.28 -19.34 -4.94
N PRO A 55 0.83 -19.91 -5.44
CA PRO A 55 1.04 -20.12 -6.87
C PRO A 55 0.12 -21.19 -7.48
N TYR A 56 -0.61 -21.96 -6.66
CA TYR A 56 -1.44 -23.08 -7.12
C TYR A 56 -2.95 -22.81 -7.02
N SER A 57 -3.38 -21.60 -6.62
CA SER A 57 -4.81 -21.26 -6.52
C SER A 57 -5.49 -20.94 -7.86
N VAL A 58 -4.76 -20.99 -8.97
CA VAL A 58 -5.33 -20.78 -10.31
C VAL A 58 -6.00 -22.09 -10.75
N SER A 59 -7.31 -22.19 -10.51
CA SER A 59 -8.19 -23.22 -11.10
C SER A 59 -8.90 -22.68 -12.33
#